data_AF-A0AAV0AXJ5-F1
#
_entry.id   AF-A0AAV0AXJ5-F1
#
_cell.length_a   1.000
_cell.length_b   1.000
_cell.length_c   1.000
_cell.angle_alpha   90.00
_cell.angle_beta   90.00
_cell.angle_gamma   90.00
#
_symmetry.space_group_name_H-M   'P 1'
#
loop_
_entity.id
_entity.type
_entity.pdbx_description
1 polymer ?
#
loop_
_entity_poly.entity_id
_entity_poly.type
_entity_poly.pdbx_seq_one_letter_code
_entity_poly.pdbx_strand_id
1 'polypeptide(L)' 'TERAMKKIKDNNNLLFIVDNKVNKKPIAEAFNKLYDITPLCVNTLIQPNGKKKAFVRLKP' A
#
# COMPACT_ATOMS: atom_id res chain seq x y z
N THR A 1 -1.60 -0.65 15.86
CA THR A 1 -2.10 0.43 14.96
C THR A 1 -1.27 1.71 15.06
N GLU A 2 -0.48 1.91 16.11
CA GLU A 2 0.45 3.06 16.25
C GLU A 2 1.54 3.12 15.16
N ARG A 3 2.14 1.97 14.81
CA ARG A 3 3.18 1.91 13.75
C ARG A 3 2.68 2.38 12.39
N ALA A 4 1.38 2.26 12.12
CA ALA A 4 0.79 2.73 10.87
C ALA A 4 0.71 4.26 10.86
N MET A 5 0.25 4.88 11.95
CA MET A 5 0.20 6.34 12.06
C MET A 5 1.58 6.99 11.91
N LYS A 6 2.62 6.38 12.50
CA LYS A 6 3.99 6.87 12.36
C LYS A 6 4.48 6.85 10.90
N LYS A 7 4.21 5.76 10.16
CA LYS A 7 4.59 5.63 8.74
C LYS A 7 3.84 6.58 7.79
N ILE A 8 2.63 6.99 8.16
CA ILE A 8 1.86 7.98 7.39
C ILE A 8 2.52 9.36 7.52
N LYS A 9 2.90 9.77 8.74
CA LYS A 9 3.54 11.07 8.99
C LYS A 9 4.96 11.18 8.44
N ASP A 10 5.78 10.15 8.64
CA ASP A 10 7.23 10.28 8.39
C ASP A 10 7.62 9.98 6.93
N ASN A 11 6.85 9.14 6.23
CA ASN A 11 7.25 8.59 4.93
C ASN A 11 6.16 8.67 3.85
N ASN A 12 5.03 9.34 4.10
CA ASN A 12 3.86 9.37 3.20
C ASN A 12 3.48 7.97 2.69
N ASN A 13 3.61 6.96 3.57
CA ASN A 13 3.27 5.59 3.24
C ASN A 13 1.85 5.28 3.72
N LEU A 14 0.97 4.95 2.79
CA LEU A 14 -0.37 4.45 3.09
C LEU A 14 -0.36 2.93 3.19
N LEU A 15 -1.16 2.41 4.12
CA LEU A 15 -1.26 0.99 4.42
C LEU A 15 -2.62 0.44 4.00
N PHE A 16 -2.61 -0.55 3.12
CA PHE A 16 -3.83 -1.20 2.63
C PHE A 16 -3.81 -2.68 2.93
N ILE A 17 -5.00 -3.24 3.16
CA ILE A 17 -5.22 -4.68 3.15
C ILE A 17 -5.74 -5.03 1.76
N VAL A 18 -5.09 -5.99 1.11
CA VAL A 18 -5.40 -6.43 -0.25
C VAL A 18 -5.56 -7.95 -0.29
N ASP A 19 -6.16 -8.44 -1.36
CA ASP A 19 -6.29 -9.88 -1.57
C ASP A 19 -4.92 -10.55 -1.80
N ASN A 20 -4.78 -11.79 -1.34
CA ASN A 20 -3.51 -12.53 -1.43
C ASN A 20 -3.09 -12.87 -2.85
N LYS A 21 -4.02 -12.94 -3.81
CA LYS A 21 -3.72 -13.28 -5.20
C LYS A 21 -3.18 -12.09 -6.00
N VAL A 22 -3.29 -10.88 -5.47
CA VAL A 22 -2.98 -9.65 -6.20
C VAL A 22 -1.49 -9.32 -6.17
N ASN A 23 -0.93 -8.96 -7.32
CA ASN A 23 0.46 -8.53 -7.49
C ASN A 23 0.61 -7.00 -7.38
N LYS A 24 1.86 -6.51 -7.34
CA LYS A 24 2.17 -5.08 -7.17
C LYS A 24 1.67 -4.20 -8.32
N LYS A 25 1.69 -4.69 -9.56
CA LYS A 25 1.26 -3.93 -10.77
C LYS A 25 -0.23 -3.55 -10.70
N PRO A 26 -1.17 -4.49 -10.51
CA PRO A 26 -2.59 -4.15 -10.34
C PRO A 26 -2.87 -3.18 -9.20
N ILE A 27 -2.12 -3.27 -8.09
CA ILE A 27 -2.27 -2.34 -6.96
C ILE A 27 -1.94 -0.92 -7.42
N ALA A 28 -0.81 -0.72 -8.11
CA ALA A 28 -0.44 0.60 -8.61
C ALA A 28 -1.44 1.16 -9.62
N GLU A 29 -1.95 0.32 -10.53
CA GLU A 29 -2.98 0.72 -11.51
C GLU A 29 -4.31 1.08 -10.84
N ALA A 30 -4.73 0.33 -9.83
CA ALA A 30 -5.93 0.62 -9.05
C ALA A 30 -5.81 1.95 -8.28
N PHE A 31 -4.62 2.27 -7.75
CA PHE A 31 -4.36 3.57 -7.14
C PHE A 31 -4.52 4.72 -8.12
N ASN A 32 -4.00 4.55 -9.34
CA ASN A 32 -4.15 5.55 -10.38
C ASN A 32 -5.62 5.73 -10.81
N LYS A 33 -6.39 4.65 -10.93
CA LYS A 33 -7.81 4.74 -11.31
C LYS A 33 -8.73 5.31 -10.24
N LEU A 34 -8.47 5.00 -8.96
CA LEU A 34 -9.38 5.37 -7.87
C LEU A 34 -9.10 6.77 -7.33
N TYR A 35 -7.83 7.18 -7.34
CA TYR A 35 -7.39 8.40 -6.67
C TYR A 35 -6.63 9.35 -7.61
N ASP A 36 -6.46 9.01 -8.89
CA ASP A 36 -5.65 9.78 -9.87
C ASP A 36 -4.21 10.06 -9.41
N ILE A 37 -3.69 9.21 -8.53
CA ILE A 37 -2.33 9.34 -7.98
C ILE A 37 -1.49 8.16 -8.44
N THR A 38 -0.32 8.48 -9.00
CA THR A 38 0.69 7.47 -9.32
C THR A 38 1.59 7.21 -8.09
N PRO A 39 1.57 6.00 -7.51
CA PRO A 39 2.43 5.67 -6.37
C PRO A 39 3.90 5.58 -6.80
N LEU A 40 4.81 6.00 -5.93
CA LEU A 40 6.25 5.92 -6.17
C LEU A 40 6.75 4.48 -6.06
N CYS A 41 6.32 3.78 -5.01
CA CYS A 41 6.66 2.37 -4.82
C CYS A 41 5.58 1.63 -4.05
N VAL A 42 5.43 0.34 -4.36
CA VAL A 42 4.50 -0.57 -3.70
C VAL A 42 5.25 -1.76 -3.13
N ASN A 43 5.15 -1.95 -1.82
CA ASN A 43 5.72 -3.08 -1.10
C ASN A 43 4.59 -3.91 -0.51
N THR A 44 4.67 -5.23 -0.58
CA THR A 44 3.62 -6.13 -0.09
C THR A 44 4.22 -7.17 0.84
N LEU A 45 3.51 -7.53 1.90
CA LEU A 45 3.82 -8.68 2.76
C LEU A 45 2.56 -9.48 3.04
N ILE A 46 2.67 -10.79 3.16
CA ILE A 46 1.58 -11.64 3.63
C ILE A 46 1.68 -11.70 5.16
N GLN A 47 0.60 -11.33 5.83
CA GLN A 47 0.52 -11.40 7.29
C GLN A 47 0.24 -12.85 7.73
N PRO A 48 0.62 -13.24 8.96
CA PRO A 48 0.36 -14.59 9.47
C PRO A 48 -1.11 -14.98 9.52
N ASN A 49 -2.01 -13.99 9.61
CA ASN A 49 -3.46 -14.16 9.55
C ASN A 49 -4.00 -14.41 8.12
N GLY A 50 -3.11 -14.61 7.14
CA GLY A 50 -3.48 -14.90 5.76
C GLY A 50 -3.99 -13.69 4.97
N LYS A 51 -3.79 -12.46 5.43
CA LYS A 51 -4.12 -11.25 4.66
C LYS A 51 -2.87 -10.61 4.08
N LYS A 52 -2.93 -10.11 2.85
CA LYS A 52 -1.82 -9.36 2.25
C LYS A 52 -1.93 -7.89 2.63
N LYS A 53 -0.82 -7.35 3.12
CA LYS A 53 -0.68 -5.94 3.50
C LYS A 53 0.21 -5.25 2.48
N ALA A 54 -0.30 -4.17 1.89
CA ALA A 54 0.40 -3.34 0.93
C ALA A 54 0.80 -2.01 1.59
N PHE A 55 2.06 -1.64 1.42
CA PHE A 55 2.61 -0.33 1.75
C PHE A 55 2.79 0.42 0.43
N VAL A 56 2.08 1.52 0.28
CA VAL A 56 2.08 2.34 -0.92
C VAL A 56 2.71 3.67 -0.57
N ARG A 57 3.84 4.01 -1.18
CA ARG A 57 4.49 5.30 -1.00
C ARG A 57 3.97 6.28 -2.03
N LEU A 58 3.48 7.42 -1.58
CA LEU A 58 3.07 8.50 -2.48
C LEU A 58 4.25 9.40 -2.83
N LYS A 59 4.14 10.11 -3.96
CA LYS A 59 5.03 11.24 -4.25
C LYS A 59 4.76 12.35 -3.22
N PRO A 60 5.79 13.10 -2.80
CA PRO A 60 5.59 14.27 -1.94
C PRO A 60 4.65 15.29 -2.59
#